data_AF-A0A2P5LQH7-F1
#
_entry.id   AF-A0A2P5LQH7-F1
#
_cell.length_a   1.000
_cell.length_b   1.000
_cell.length_c   1.000
_cell.angle_alpha   90.00
_cell.angle_beta   90.00
_cell.angle_gamma   90.00
#
_symmetry.space_group_name_H-M   'P 1'
#
loop_
_entity.id
_entity.type
_entity.pdbx_description
1 polymer ?
#
loop_
_entity_poly.entity_id
_entity_poly.type
_entity_poly.pdbx_seq_one_letter_code
_entity_poly.pdbx_strand_id
1 'polypeptide(L)' 'MRETLSDEERELLRSELHRLQIEHRDLDAAIAALEQLGAVDQLQVQRLKKRKLHLKDRLIVLQDRLTPDIIA' A
#
# COMPACT_ATOMS: atom_id res chain seq x y z
N MET A 1 16.22 5.73 24.19
CA MET A 1 15.55 4.44 24.44
C MET A 1 14.91 4.02 23.13
N ARG A 2 15.40 3.00 22.42
CA ARG A 2 14.66 2.45 21.28
C ARG A 2 13.51 1.66 21.90
N GLU A 3 12.29 2.23 21.89
CA GLU A 3 11.10 1.46 22.25
C GLU A 3 10.97 0.33 21.24
N THR A 4 11.21 -0.90 21.70
CA THR A 4 10.88 -2.10 20.97
C THR A 4 9.37 -2.20 20.92
N LEU A 5 8.78 -2.18 19.72
CA LEU A 5 7.34 -2.40 19.51
C LEU A 5 6.88 -3.63 20.30
N SER A 6 5.78 -3.48 21.04
CA SER A 6 5.05 -4.59 21.66
C SER A 6 4.61 -5.60 20.60
N ASP A 7 4.45 -6.86 20.99
CA ASP A 7 3.95 -7.90 20.08
C ASP A 7 2.51 -7.60 19.62
N GLU A 8 1.69 -6.96 20.45
CA GLU A 8 0.36 -6.48 20.07
C GLU A 8 0.43 -5.38 19.00
N GLU A 9 1.35 -4.42 19.17
CA GLU A 9 1.56 -3.34 18.19
C GLU A 9 2.07 -3.89 16.86
N ARG A 10 2.98 -4.88 16.90
CA ARG A 10 3.46 -5.58 15.70
C ARG A 10 2.33 -6.28 14.96
N GLU A 11 1.42 -6.94 15.69
CA GLU A 11 0.30 -7.63 15.08
C GLU A 11 -0.70 -6.66 14.44
N LEU A 12 -0.99 -5.54 15.11
CA LEU A 12 -1.80 -4.46 14.54
C LEU A 12 -1.19 -3.89 13.26
N LEU A 13 0.13 -3.64 13.27
CA LEU A 13 0.85 -3.15 12.09
C LEU A 13 0.86 -4.17 10.95
N ARG A 14 0.99 -5.48 11.24
CA ARG A 14 0.91 -6.55 10.22
C ARG A 14 -0.47 -6.65 9.61
N SER A 15 -1.52 -6.55 10.43
CA SER A 15 -2.91 -6.55 9.97
C SER A 15 -3.20 -5.35 9.06
N GLU A 16 -2.75 -4.15 9.46
CA GLU A 16 -2.86 -2.96 8.61
C GLU A 16 -2.06 -3.11 7.31
N LEU A 17 -0.83 -3.62 7.38
CA LEU A 17 0.00 -3.87 6.21
C LEU A 17 -0.72 -4.81 5.22
N HIS A 18 -1.29 -5.91 5.72
CA HIS A 18 -2.01 -6.87 4.89
C HIS A 18 -3.24 -6.24 4.22
N ARG A 19 -4.02 -5.45 4.97
CA ARG A 19 -5.16 -4.70 4.43
C ARG A 19 -4.74 -3.76 3.30
N LEU A 20 -3.69 -2.97 3.50
CA LEU A 20 -3.20 -2.04 2.48
C LEU A 20 -2.63 -2.77 1.25
N GLN A 21 -2.03 -3.95 1.42
CA GLN A 21 -1.56 -4.78 0.31
C GLN A 21 -2.70 -5.27 -0.57
N ILE A 22 -3.81 -5.71 0.04
CA ILE A 22 -5.03 -6.11 -0.68
C ILE A 22 -5.58 -4.90 -1.44
N GLU A 23 -5.79 -3.77 -0.76
CA GLU A 23 -6.33 -2.56 -1.39
C GLU A 23 -5.46 -2.08 -2.56
N HIS A 24 -4.13 -2.11 -2.41
CA HIS A 24 -3.19 -1.76 -3.47
C HIS A 24 -3.31 -2.70 -4.69
N ARG A 25 -3.48 -4.00 -4.46
CA ARG A 25 -3.67 -5.00 -5.53
C ARG A 25 -5.01 -4.82 -6.24
N ASP A 26 -6.07 -4.52 -5.50
CA ASP A 26 -7.40 -4.27 -6.06
C ASP A 26 -7.40 -3.01 -6.94
N LEU A 27 -6.73 -1.94 -6.49
CA LEU A 27 -6.53 -0.74 -7.32
C LEU A 27 -5.77 -1.04 -8.60
N ASP A 28 -4.77 -1.91 -8.56
CA ASP A 28 -4.02 -2.31 -9.76
C ASP A 28 -4.92 -3.04 -10.76
N ALA A 29 -5.71 -4.01 -10.29
CA ALA A 29 -6.67 -4.71 -11.13
C ALA A 29 -7.73 -3.77 -11.73
N ALA A 30 -8.23 -2.82 -10.95
CA ALA A 30 -9.19 -1.81 -11.42
C ALA A 30 -8.60 -0.89 -12.49
N ILE A 31 -7.35 -0.44 -12.32
CA ILE A 31 -6.65 0.37 -13.31
C ILE A 31 -6.47 -0.43 -14.61
N ALA A 32 -6.00 -1.68 -14.51
CA ALA A 32 -5.81 -2.53 -15.68
C ALA A 32 -7.12 -2.76 -16.44
N ALA A 33 -8.22 -3.04 -15.73
CA ALA A 33 -9.54 -3.21 -16.34
C ALA A 33 -10.02 -1.93 -17.06
N LEU A 34 -9.84 -0.76 -16.44
CA LEU A 34 -10.19 0.52 -17.06
C LEU A 34 -9.35 0.80 -18.31
N GLU A 35 -8.04 0.54 -18.27
CA GLU A 35 -7.14 0.76 -19.41
C GLU A 35 -7.50 -0.14 -20.61
N GLN A 36 -8.00 -1.37 -20.39
CA GLN A 36 -8.42 -2.28 -21.45
C GLN A 36 -9.73 -1.86 -22.14
N LEU A 37 -10.60 -1.07 -21.48
CA LEU A 37 -11.90 -0.68 -22.03
C LEU A 37 -11.79 0.40 -23.15
N GLY A 38 -10.61 0.98 -23.38
CA GLY A 38 -10.30 1.83 -24.54
C GLY A 38 -10.92 3.24 -24.53
N ALA A 39 -12.12 3.41 -23.98
CA ALA A 39 -12.77 4.70 -23.70
C ALA A 39 -12.40 5.17 -22.29
N VAL A 40 -11.12 5.43 -22.06
CA VAL A 40 -10.60 5.70 -20.71
C VAL A 40 -10.84 7.15 -20.35
N ASP A 41 -11.62 7.41 -19.29
CA ASP A 41 -11.53 8.66 -18.55
C ASP A 41 -10.12 8.75 -17.94
N GLN A 42 -9.22 9.41 -18.66
CA GLN A 42 -7.82 9.55 -18.24
C GLN A 42 -7.71 10.19 -16.86
N LEU A 43 -8.61 11.11 -16.50
CA LEU A 43 -8.62 11.72 -15.19
C LEU A 43 -8.94 10.71 -14.09
N GLN A 44 -9.89 9.80 -14.34
CA GLN A 44 -10.20 8.70 -13.42
C GLN A 44 -8.99 7.79 -13.21
N VAL A 45 -8.32 7.38 -14.28
CA VAL A 45 -7.11 6.53 -14.18
C VAL A 45 -5.97 7.25 -13.46
N GLN A 46 -5.75 8.55 -13.71
CA GLN A 46 -4.76 9.34 -12.98
C GLN A 46 -5.06 9.42 -11.48
N ARG A 47 -6.34 9.58 -11.09
CA ARG A 47 -6.75 9.58 -9.68
C ARG A 47 -6.48 8.24 -9.00
N LEU A 48 -6.78 7.13 -9.69
CA LEU A 48 -6.52 5.78 -9.17
C LEU A 48 -5.03 5.50 -9.03
N LYS A 49 -4.21 5.88 -10.02
CA LYS A 49 -2.75 5.77 -9.95
C LYS A 49 -2.17 6.58 -8.80
N LYS A 50 -2.67 7.81 -8.57
CA LYS A 50 -2.27 8.63 -7.41
C LYS A 50 -2.62 7.98 -6.08
N ARG A 51 -3.81 7.38 -5.95
CA ARG A 51 -4.20 6.62 -4.76
C ARG A 51 -3.29 5.41 -4.55
N LYS A 52 -3.03 4.64 -5.61
CA LYS A 52 -2.13 3.48 -5.58
C LYS A 52 -0.72 3.87 -5.12
N LEU A 53 -0.18 5.00 -5.60
CA LEU A 53 1.12 5.52 -5.15
C LEU A 53 1.11 5.82 -3.65
N HIS A 54 0.08 6.50 -3.14
CA HIS A 54 -0.02 6.79 -1.72
C HIS A 54 -0.11 5.52 -0.84
N LEU A 55 -0.83 4.49 -1.30
CA LEU A 55 -0.86 3.20 -0.60
C LEU A 55 0.52 2.54 -0.59
N LYS A 56 1.25 2.58 -1.71
CA LYS A 56 2.63 2.08 -1.78
C LYS A 56 3.54 2.80 -0.79
N ASP A 57 3.47 4.13 -0.72
CA ASP A 57 4.28 4.91 0.22
C ASP A 57 3.96 4.53 1.68
N ARG A 58 2.68 4.36 2.01
CA ARG A 58 2.25 3.88 3.34
C ARG A 58 2.74 2.47 3.62
N LEU A 59 2.68 1.56 2.65
CA LEU A 59 3.20 0.18 2.79
C LEU A 59 4.68 0.17 3.13
N ILE A 60 5.49 1.01 2.47
CA ILE A 60 6.93 1.12 2.73
C ILE A 60 7.15 1.58 4.19
N VAL A 61 6.48 2.64 4.62
CA VAL A 61 6.62 3.15 6.00
C VAL A 61 6.19 2.10 7.04
N LEU A 62 5.14 1.33 6.77
CA LEU A 62 4.68 0.24 7.64
C LEU A 62 5.66 -0.94 7.66
N GLN A 63 6.23 -1.31 6.51
CA GLN A 63 7.26 -2.33 6.42
C GLN A 63 8.52 -1.92 7.18
N ASP A 64 9.01 -0.70 6.98
CA ASP A 64 10.21 -0.20 7.67
C ASP A 64 10.03 -0.20 9.20
N ARG A 65 8.81 0.08 9.69
CA ARG A 65 8.50 -0.01 11.12
C ARG A 65 8.50 -1.45 11.64
N LEU A 66 8.06 -2.41 10.84
CA LEU A 66 8.01 -3.84 11.20
C LEU A 66 9.38 -4.53 11.05
N THR A 67 10.19 -4.11 10.08
CA THR A 67 11.51 -4.65 9.77
C THR A 67 12.55 -3.54 9.75
N PRO A 68 12.92 -2.97 10.91
CA PRO A 68 13.85 -1.84 10.98
C PRO A 68 15.31 -2.17 10.57
N ASP A 69 15.64 -3.43 10.25
CA ASP A 69 17.03 -3.93 10.12
C ASP A 69 17.31 -4.68 8.79
N ILE A 70 16.77 -4.23 7.65
CA ILE A 70 17.04 -4.91 6.35
C ILE A 70 17.46 -3.95 5.21
N ILE A 71 17.48 -2.62 5.44
CA ILE A 71 17.94 -1.63 4.44
C ILE A 71 18.96 -0.67 5.09
N ALA A 72 20.19 -1.16 5.29
CA ALA A 72 21.39 -0.38 5.59
C ALA A 72 22.57 -0.96 4.81
#